data_AF-A0A7S2UX55-F1
#
_entry.id   AF-A0A7S2UX55-F1
#
_cell.length_a   1.000
_cell.length_b   1.000
_cell.length_c   1.000
_cell.angle_alpha   90.00
_cell.angle_beta   90.00
_cell.angle_gamma   90.00
#
_symmetry.space_group_name_H-M   'P 1'
#
loop_
_entity.id
_entity.type
_entity.pdbx_description
1 polymer ?
#
loop_
_entity_poly.entity_id
_entity_poly.type
_entity_poly.pdbx_seq_one_letter_code
_entity_poly.pdbx_strand_id
1 'polypeptide(L)'
;NTEDVLSTVPKLLEAAQNAVDTFEFGLAATFYQRALSMKPGDTGLMDALSDSLLQLHGQGGGEEDLLDTASQLLEASCESAPEDNPAKWLVRGQLAQGSQAVEFLTTGAMLLVKEAEALGAQGDEDTATQLRSQACSAQCSIAEIFLTDLCCEEGAEQQCE
;
A
#
# COMPACT_ATOMS: atom_id res chain seq x y z
N ASN A 1 35.43 5.47 -9.47
CA ASN A 1 35.06 4.05 -9.33
C ASN A 1 33.67 3.96 -8.68
N THR A 2 32.70 4.65 -9.28
CA THR A 2 31.35 4.90 -8.73
C THR A 2 30.26 4.08 -9.45
N GLU A 3 30.65 3.32 -10.49
CA GLU A 3 29.73 2.49 -11.28
C GLU A 3 29.33 1.15 -10.61
N ASP A 4 29.92 0.81 -9.45
CA ASP A 4 29.68 -0.49 -8.78
C ASP A 4 28.77 -0.41 -7.53
N VAL A 5 28.29 0.78 -7.14
CA VAL A 5 27.49 0.92 -5.91
C VAL A 5 26.01 0.56 -6.13
N LEU A 6 25.52 0.48 -7.38
CA LEU A 6 24.10 0.24 -7.68
C LEU A 6 23.88 -0.94 -8.65
N SER A 7 24.82 -1.89 -8.68
CA SER A 7 24.83 -3.02 -9.61
C SER A 7 24.01 -4.23 -9.13
N THR A 8 23.48 -4.22 -7.91
CA THR A 8 22.77 -5.34 -7.30
C THR A 8 21.49 -4.88 -6.60
N VAL A 9 20.48 -5.74 -6.56
CA VAL A 9 19.20 -5.45 -5.89
C VAL A 9 19.38 -5.04 -4.42
N PRO A 10 20.18 -5.73 -3.57
CA PRO A 10 20.34 -5.32 -2.17
C PRO A 10 20.91 -3.91 -2.00
N LYS A 11 21.91 -3.52 -2.81
CA LYS A 11 22.47 -2.16 -2.75
C LYS A 11 21.47 -1.11 -3.23
N LEU A 12 20.64 -1.44 -4.23
CA LEU A 12 19.55 -0.57 -4.69
C LEU A 12 18.49 -0.36 -3.60
N LEU A 13 18.12 -1.42 -2.88
CA LEU A 13 17.18 -1.34 -1.76
C LEU A 13 17.72 -0.49 -0.61
N GLU A 14 18.99 -0.65 -0.25
CA GLU A 14 19.64 0.19 0.77
C GLU A 14 19.65 1.67 0.34
N ALA A 15 19.99 1.95 -0.92
CA ALA A 15 19.96 3.31 -1.44
C ALA A 15 18.53 3.89 -1.50
N ALA A 16 17.54 3.07 -1.87
CA ALA A 16 16.13 3.44 -1.89
C ALA A 16 15.62 3.79 -0.49
N GLN A 17 15.91 2.94 0.51
CA GLN A 17 15.50 3.20 1.88
C GLN A 17 16.15 4.47 2.43
N ASN A 18 17.45 4.69 2.19
CA ASN A 18 18.11 5.93 2.57
C ASN A 18 17.43 7.16 1.93
N ALA A 19 17.02 7.06 0.66
CA ALA A 19 16.31 8.14 -0.02
C ALA A 19 14.91 8.39 0.58
N VAL A 20 14.17 7.32 0.92
CA VAL A 20 12.88 7.42 1.65
C VAL A 20 13.08 8.10 3.00
N ASP A 21 14.08 7.68 3.78
CA ASP A 21 14.38 8.24 5.11
C ASP A 21 14.77 9.73 5.05
N THR A 22 15.28 10.19 3.90
CA THR A 22 15.57 11.61 3.64
C THR A 22 14.50 12.34 2.83
N PHE A 23 13.32 11.73 2.63
CA PHE A 23 12.18 12.28 1.87
C PHE A 23 12.47 12.58 0.39
N GLU A 24 13.50 11.96 -0.18
CA GLU A 24 13.92 12.07 -1.58
C GLU A 24 13.15 11.03 -2.44
N PHE A 25 11.82 11.12 -2.47
CA PHE A 25 10.96 10.09 -3.03
C PHE A 25 11.17 9.83 -4.53
N GLY A 26 11.53 10.85 -5.32
CA GLY A 26 11.88 10.66 -6.73
C GLY A 26 13.15 9.82 -6.92
N LEU A 27 14.13 9.99 -6.02
CA LEU A 27 15.34 9.18 -6.03
C LEU A 27 15.04 7.75 -5.56
N ALA A 28 14.23 7.59 -4.51
CA ALA A 28 13.75 6.28 -4.05
C ALA A 28 13.03 5.52 -5.17
N ALA A 29 12.10 6.16 -5.87
CA ALA A 29 11.38 5.59 -7.00
C ALA A 29 12.33 5.13 -8.12
N THR A 30 13.38 5.92 -8.42
CA THR A 30 14.40 5.54 -9.41
C THR A 30 15.13 4.25 -9.00
N PHE A 31 15.49 4.11 -7.73
CA PHE A 31 16.15 2.90 -7.23
C PHE A 31 15.23 1.69 -7.20
N TYR A 32 13.97 1.85 -6.75
CA TYR A 32 12.99 0.77 -6.76
C TYR A 32 12.64 0.33 -8.19
N GLN A 33 12.45 1.27 -9.12
CA GLN A 33 12.23 0.95 -10.53
C GLN A 33 13.40 0.16 -11.12
N ARG A 34 14.63 0.56 -10.80
CA ARG A 34 15.82 -0.18 -11.23
C ARG A 34 15.85 -1.58 -10.63
N ALA A 35 15.56 -1.72 -9.33
CA ALA A 35 15.50 -3.03 -8.66
C ALA A 35 14.42 -3.93 -9.28
N LEU A 36 13.23 -3.38 -9.55
CA LEU A 36 12.11 -4.09 -10.15
C LEU A 36 12.43 -4.55 -11.59
N SER A 37 13.17 -3.75 -12.36
CA SER A 37 13.68 -4.19 -13.68
C SER A 37 14.64 -5.38 -13.60
N MET A 38 15.34 -5.56 -12.47
CA MET A 38 16.24 -6.70 -12.23
C MET A 38 15.52 -7.92 -11.64
N LYS A 39 14.39 -7.71 -10.95
CA LYS A 39 13.50 -8.75 -10.43
C LYS A 39 12.04 -8.46 -10.79
N PRO A 40 11.63 -8.69 -12.04
CA PRO A 40 10.23 -8.53 -12.43
C PRO A 40 9.33 -9.46 -11.61
N GLY A 41 8.20 -8.95 -11.12
CA GLY A 41 7.24 -9.73 -10.32
C GLY A 41 7.50 -9.75 -8.82
N ASP A 42 8.52 -9.04 -8.32
CA ASP A 42 8.73 -8.86 -6.88
C ASP A 42 7.69 -7.86 -6.34
N THR A 43 6.71 -8.36 -5.60
CA THR A 43 5.57 -7.59 -5.09
C THR A 43 5.97 -6.56 -4.04
N GLY A 44 6.98 -6.85 -3.22
CA GLY A 44 7.52 -5.88 -2.27
C GLY A 44 8.15 -4.67 -2.97
N LEU A 45 8.83 -4.89 -4.11
CA LEU A 45 9.34 -3.80 -4.95
C LEU A 45 8.22 -3.01 -5.64
N MET A 46 7.13 -3.67 -6.05
CA MET A 46 5.96 -2.98 -6.60
C MET A 46 5.31 -2.08 -5.55
N ASP A 47 5.10 -2.59 -4.33
CA ASP A 47 4.51 -1.85 -3.23
C ASP A 47 5.37 -0.64 -2.83
N ALA A 48 6.69 -0.84 -2.66
CA ALA A 48 7.61 0.23 -2.28
C ALA A 48 7.78 1.31 -3.37
N LEU A 49 7.78 0.89 -4.65
CA LEU A 49 7.77 1.84 -5.77
C LEU A 49 6.47 2.63 -5.77
N SER A 50 5.31 1.96 -5.64
CA SER A 50 4.01 2.62 -5.61
C SER A 50 3.93 3.65 -4.48
N ASP A 51 4.31 3.28 -3.25
CA ASP A 51 4.33 4.22 -2.12
C ASP A 51 5.22 5.43 -2.41
N SER A 52 6.44 5.22 -2.93
CA SER A 52 7.34 6.34 -3.29
C SER A 52 6.73 7.27 -4.34
N LEU A 53 5.99 6.74 -5.32
CA LEU A 53 5.29 7.54 -6.33
C LEU A 53 4.13 8.34 -5.75
N LEU A 54 3.35 7.74 -4.84
CA LEU A 54 2.26 8.43 -4.14
C LEU A 54 2.78 9.56 -3.25
N GLN A 55 3.86 9.32 -2.51
CA GLN A 55 4.50 10.35 -1.68
C GLN A 55 5.05 11.50 -2.54
N LEU A 56 5.70 11.17 -3.66
CA LEU A 56 6.20 12.17 -4.61
C LEU A 56 5.05 13.03 -5.17
N HIS A 57 3.94 12.39 -5.58
CA HIS A 57 2.74 13.09 -6.04
C HIS A 57 2.17 14.02 -4.95
N GLY A 58 2.08 13.54 -3.71
CA GLY A 58 1.59 14.33 -2.56
C GLY A 58 2.43 15.57 -2.25
N GLN A 59 3.72 15.57 -2.60
CA GLN A 59 4.60 16.74 -2.50
C GLN A 59 4.41 17.76 -3.65
N GLY A 60 3.49 17.50 -4.58
CA GLY A 60 3.33 18.29 -5.80
C GLY A 60 4.50 18.12 -6.79
N GLY A 61 5.32 17.08 -6.59
CA GLY A 61 6.40 16.71 -7.49
C GLY A 61 5.96 15.63 -8.47
N GLY A 62 6.54 15.64 -9.68
CA GLY A 62 6.45 14.53 -10.62
C GLY A 62 5.61 14.77 -11.86
N GLU A 63 5.50 13.71 -12.68
CA GLU A 63 4.78 13.68 -13.96
C GLU A 63 3.27 13.50 -13.73
N GLU A 64 2.45 13.86 -14.73
CA GLU A 64 0.98 13.76 -14.62
C GLU A 64 0.50 12.31 -14.36
N ASP A 65 1.26 11.31 -14.81
CA ASP A 65 0.85 9.90 -14.82
C ASP A 65 1.34 9.10 -13.58
N LEU A 66 1.85 9.78 -12.54
CA LEU A 66 2.37 9.09 -11.35
C LEU A 66 1.31 8.29 -10.59
N LEU A 67 0.10 8.85 -10.44
CA LEU A 67 -1.01 8.17 -9.77
C LEU A 67 -1.45 6.92 -10.52
N ASP A 68 -1.51 7.01 -11.86
CA ASP A 68 -1.87 5.87 -12.71
C ASP A 68 -0.81 4.77 -12.61
N THR A 69 0.47 5.14 -12.64
CA THR A 69 1.58 4.20 -12.48
C THR A 69 1.56 3.52 -11.11
N ALA A 70 1.37 4.29 -10.04
CA ALA A 70 1.26 3.77 -8.67
C ALA A 70 0.08 2.79 -8.53
N SER A 71 -1.07 3.14 -9.13
CA SER A 71 -2.28 2.31 -9.13
C SER A 71 -2.08 0.99 -9.88
N GLN A 72 -1.43 1.02 -11.05
CA GLN A 72 -1.12 -0.19 -11.83
C GLN A 72 -0.15 -1.13 -11.09
N LEU A 73 0.84 -0.58 -10.38
CA LEU A 73 1.76 -1.37 -9.57
C LEU A 73 1.04 -2.05 -8.39
N LEU A 74 0.17 -1.31 -7.70
CA LEU A 74 -0.64 -1.88 -6.60
C LEU A 74 -1.59 -2.95 -7.10
N GLU A 75 -2.21 -2.73 -8.26
CA GLU A 75 -3.07 -3.74 -8.90
C GLU A 75 -2.30 -5.01 -9.20
N ALA A 76 -1.16 -4.90 -9.88
CA ALA A 76 -0.31 -6.06 -10.17
C ALA A 76 0.16 -6.79 -8.91
N SER A 77 0.50 -6.06 -7.84
CA SER A 77 0.91 -6.64 -6.56
C SER A 77 -0.25 -7.38 -5.86
N CYS A 78 -1.45 -6.78 -5.85
CA CYS A 78 -2.65 -7.39 -5.27
C CYS A 78 -3.07 -8.65 -6.01
N GLU A 79 -3.00 -8.66 -7.35
CA GLU A 79 -3.32 -9.83 -8.15
C GLU A 79 -2.28 -10.95 -7.99
N SER A 80 -1.00 -10.59 -7.87
CA SER A 80 0.10 -11.56 -7.81
C SER A 80 0.25 -12.19 -6.43
N ALA A 81 0.05 -11.41 -5.36
CA ALA A 81 0.20 -11.88 -3.98
C ALA A 81 -0.86 -11.22 -3.07
N PRO A 82 -2.14 -11.62 -3.15
CA PRO A 82 -3.24 -10.93 -2.48
C PRO A 82 -3.15 -10.95 -0.95
N GLU A 83 -2.53 -11.97 -0.35
CA GLU A 83 -2.36 -12.06 1.11
C GLU A 83 -1.04 -11.46 1.62
N ASP A 84 -0.14 -11.05 0.73
CA ASP A 84 1.14 -10.46 1.11
C ASP A 84 0.99 -8.94 1.31
N ASN A 85 1.55 -8.40 2.39
CA ASN A 85 1.43 -7.00 2.76
C ASN A 85 -0.01 -6.46 2.71
N PRO A 86 -0.91 -6.84 3.65
CA PRO A 86 -2.32 -6.44 3.61
C PRO A 86 -2.59 -4.93 3.52
N ALA A 87 -1.65 -4.11 3.99
CA ALA A 87 -1.75 -2.65 3.93
C ALA A 87 -1.92 -2.11 2.50
N LYS A 88 -1.41 -2.82 1.47
CA LYS A 88 -1.56 -2.39 0.07
C LYS A 88 -3.01 -2.35 -0.41
N TRP A 89 -3.89 -3.18 0.16
CA TRP A 89 -5.33 -3.11 -0.11
C TRP A 89 -5.96 -1.85 0.45
N LEU A 90 -5.45 -1.36 1.60
CA LEU A 90 -5.92 -0.09 2.16
C LEU A 90 -5.50 1.08 1.26
N VAL A 91 -4.28 1.05 0.72
CA VAL A 91 -3.81 2.04 -0.25
C VAL A 91 -4.68 2.01 -1.52
N ARG A 92 -5.00 0.83 -2.07
CA ARG A 92 -5.96 0.73 -3.19
C ARG A 92 -7.33 1.31 -2.84
N GLY A 93 -7.81 1.06 -1.62
CA GLY A 93 -9.06 1.63 -1.12
C GLY A 93 -9.07 3.15 -1.11
N GLN A 94 -7.96 3.78 -0.67
CA GLN A 94 -7.80 5.24 -0.66
C GLN A 94 -7.74 5.88 -2.06
N LEU A 95 -7.27 5.12 -3.06
CA LEU A 95 -7.22 5.57 -4.46
C LEU A 95 -8.52 5.30 -5.23
N ALA A 96 -9.38 4.42 -4.71
CA ALA A 96 -10.66 4.06 -5.31
C ALA A 96 -11.79 4.96 -4.80
N GLN A 97 -12.99 4.80 -5.39
CA GLN A 97 -14.20 5.52 -4.99
C GLN A 97 -15.41 4.58 -4.89
N GLY A 98 -16.40 5.00 -4.12
CA GLY A 98 -17.67 4.26 -3.97
C GLY A 98 -17.49 2.80 -3.56
N SER A 99 -18.23 1.91 -4.22
CA SER A 99 -18.24 0.48 -3.88
C SER A 99 -16.89 -0.21 -4.05
N GLN A 100 -16.07 0.22 -5.03
CA GLN A 100 -14.74 -0.36 -5.25
C GLN A 100 -13.80 -0.06 -4.07
N ALA A 101 -13.89 1.15 -3.50
CA ALA A 101 -13.13 1.48 -2.29
C ALA A 101 -13.54 0.59 -1.11
N VAL A 102 -14.85 0.34 -0.93
CA VAL A 102 -15.36 -0.57 0.10
C VAL A 102 -14.82 -1.99 -0.10
N GLU A 103 -14.81 -2.52 -1.32
CA GLU A 103 -14.28 -3.86 -1.62
C GLU A 103 -12.81 -4.00 -1.22
N PHE A 104 -11.97 -3.02 -1.59
CA PHE A 104 -10.55 -3.03 -1.25
C PHE A 104 -10.30 -2.86 0.25
N LEU A 105 -10.97 -1.90 0.91
CA LEU A 105 -10.84 -1.69 2.35
C LEU A 105 -11.31 -2.91 3.15
N THR A 106 -12.41 -3.54 2.73
CA THR A 106 -12.94 -4.77 3.36
C THR A 106 -11.93 -5.91 3.24
N THR A 107 -11.34 -6.08 2.06
CA THR A 107 -10.31 -7.11 1.82
C THR A 107 -9.08 -6.87 2.69
N GLY A 108 -8.57 -5.64 2.72
CA GLY A 108 -7.42 -5.28 3.56
C GLY A 108 -7.69 -5.47 5.05
N ALA A 109 -8.84 -5.01 5.55
CA ALA A 109 -9.22 -5.18 6.95
C ALA A 109 -9.32 -6.64 7.37
N MET A 110 -9.91 -7.50 6.53
CA MET A 110 -10.01 -8.93 6.79
C MET A 110 -8.63 -9.59 6.90
N LEU A 111 -7.71 -9.26 5.98
CA LEU A 111 -6.36 -9.80 5.97
C LEU A 111 -5.54 -9.31 7.18
N LEU A 112 -5.67 -8.03 7.55
CA LEU A 112 -5.03 -7.47 8.76
C LEU A 112 -5.51 -8.17 10.04
N VAL A 113 -6.81 -8.44 10.16
CA VAL A 113 -7.36 -9.18 11.32
C VAL A 113 -6.81 -10.61 11.35
N LYS A 114 -6.81 -11.31 10.20
CA LYS A 114 -6.26 -12.67 10.08
C LYS A 114 -4.78 -12.72 10.52
N GLU A 115 -3.98 -11.76 10.07
CA GLU A 115 -2.56 -11.67 10.43
C GLU A 115 -2.37 -11.30 11.91
N ALA A 116 -3.17 -10.38 12.44
CA ALA A 116 -3.14 -10.02 13.86
C ALA A 116 -3.46 -11.21 14.78
N GLU A 117 -4.48 -12.01 14.45
CA GLU A 117 -4.82 -13.22 15.21
C GLU A 117 -3.67 -14.23 15.21
N ALA A 118 -3.02 -14.41 14.06
CA ALA A 118 -1.88 -15.31 13.93
C ALA A 118 -0.69 -14.85 14.77
N LEU A 119 -0.39 -13.54 14.81
CA LEU A 119 0.70 -12.96 15.59
C LEU A 119 0.41 -12.96 17.10
N GLY A 120 -0.82 -12.64 17.50
CA GLY A 120 -1.25 -12.74 18.90
C GLY A 120 -1.14 -14.16 19.44
N ALA A 121 -1.51 -15.16 18.64
CA ALA A 121 -1.32 -16.57 19.00
C ALA A 121 0.17 -16.98 19.12
N GLN A 122 1.07 -16.27 18.46
CA GLN A 122 2.52 -16.46 18.54
C GLN A 122 3.19 -15.65 19.67
N GLY A 123 2.41 -14.84 20.40
CA GLY A 123 2.88 -14.03 21.52
C GLY A 123 3.38 -12.63 21.14
N ASP A 124 3.20 -12.20 19.88
CA ASP A 124 3.51 -10.84 19.43
C ASP A 124 2.25 -9.96 19.49
N GLU A 125 1.80 -9.68 20.71
CA GLU A 125 0.57 -8.91 20.96
C GLU A 125 0.70 -7.43 20.56
N ASP A 126 1.92 -6.88 20.59
CA ASP A 126 2.17 -5.49 20.23
C ASP A 126 1.93 -5.28 18.73
N THR A 127 2.52 -6.11 17.87
CA THR A 127 2.29 -6.07 16.42
C THR A 127 0.84 -6.42 16.08
N ALA A 128 0.26 -7.43 16.74
CA ALA A 128 -1.15 -7.78 16.55
C ALA A 128 -2.11 -6.61 16.88
N THR A 129 -1.79 -5.82 17.90
CA THR A 129 -2.57 -4.63 18.27
C THR A 129 -2.45 -3.52 17.22
N GLN A 130 -1.26 -3.32 16.65
CA GLN A 130 -1.07 -2.35 15.56
C GLN A 130 -1.86 -2.73 14.31
N LEU A 131 -1.86 -4.01 13.91
CA LEU A 131 -2.63 -4.49 12.76
C LEU A 131 -4.14 -4.37 12.99
N ARG A 132 -4.63 -4.69 14.20
CA ARG A 132 -6.04 -4.46 14.57
C ARG A 132 -6.41 -2.97 14.50
N SER A 133 -5.51 -2.08 14.91
CA SER A 133 -5.75 -0.64 14.80
C SER A 133 -5.89 -0.21 13.33
N GLN A 134 -5.07 -0.74 12.43
CA GLN A 134 -5.18 -0.45 10.99
C GLN A 134 -6.50 -1.00 10.41
N ALA A 135 -6.91 -2.20 10.82
CA ALA A 135 -8.19 -2.77 10.42
C ALA A 135 -9.37 -1.91 10.91
N CYS A 136 -9.31 -1.39 12.14
CA CYS A 136 -10.30 -0.45 12.66
C CYS A 136 -10.35 0.84 11.83
N SER A 137 -9.20 1.41 11.47
CA SER A 137 -9.14 2.59 10.59
C SER A 137 -9.80 2.33 9.23
N ALA A 138 -9.58 1.15 8.65
CA ALA A 138 -10.23 0.76 7.40
C ALA A 138 -11.76 0.67 7.55
N GLN A 139 -12.26 0.13 8.66
CA GLN A 139 -13.70 0.09 8.95
C GLN A 139 -14.29 1.50 9.12
N CYS A 140 -13.58 2.42 9.76
CA CYS A 140 -14.00 3.83 9.82
C CYS A 140 -14.09 4.45 8.43
N SER A 141 -13.11 4.21 7.55
CA SER A 141 -13.16 4.69 6.17
C SER A 141 -14.32 4.08 5.37
N ILE A 142 -14.66 2.80 5.59
CA ILE A 142 -15.85 2.18 4.98
C ILE A 142 -17.12 2.90 5.42
N ALA A 143 -17.28 3.14 6.72
CA ALA A 143 -18.44 3.87 7.25
C ALA A 143 -18.52 5.28 6.66
N GLU A 144 -17.39 6.01 6.55
CA GLU A 144 -17.36 7.32 5.90
C GLU A 144 -17.86 7.27 4.45
N ILE A 145 -17.42 6.28 3.67
CA ILE A 145 -17.89 6.07 2.28
C ILE A 145 -19.41 5.83 2.24
N PHE A 146 -19.97 5.07 3.18
CA PHE A 146 -21.42 4.88 3.27
C PHE A 146 -22.17 6.11 3.76
N LEU A 147 -21.53 7.01 4.50
CA LEU A 147 -22.13 8.28 4.92
C LEU A 147 -22.04 9.37 3.86
N THR A 148 -21.15 9.24 2.87
CA THR A 148 -20.93 10.23 1.81
C THR A 148 -21.36 9.71 0.44
N ASP A 149 -20.59 8.78 -0.12
CA ASP A 149 -20.66 8.35 -1.51
C ASP A 149 -21.81 7.37 -1.76
N LEU A 150 -22.03 6.46 -0.82
CA LEU A 150 -23.01 5.37 -0.91
C LEU A 150 -24.23 5.58 0.01
N CYS A 151 -24.46 6.81 0.49
CA CYS A 151 -25.51 7.12 1.47
C CYS A 151 -26.94 6.83 1.00
N CYS A 152 -27.16 6.70 -0.31
CA CYS A 152 -28.45 6.38 -0.91
C CYS A 152 -28.62 4.89 -1.22
N GLU A 153 -27.62 4.05 -0.99
CA GLU A 153 -27.68 2.61 -1.26
C GLU A 153 -28.54 1.88 -0.21
N GLU A 154 -29.21 0.81 -0.65
CA GLU A 154 -29.98 -0.05 0.24
C GLU A 154 -29.01 -0.73 1.24
N GLY A 155 -29.25 -0.55 2.53
CA GLY A 155 -28.40 -1.13 3.56
C GLY A 155 -27.28 -0.23 4.07
N ALA A 156 -27.15 1.02 3.59
CA ALA A 156 -26.04 1.91 3.95
C ALA A 156 -25.93 2.21 5.45
N GLU A 157 -27.06 2.34 6.15
CA GLU A 157 -27.10 2.55 7.60
C GLU A 157 -26.49 1.37 8.37
N GLN A 158 -26.77 0.14 7.93
CA GLN A 158 -26.25 -1.08 8.57
C GLN A 158 -24.74 -1.26 8.38
N GLN A 159 -24.15 -0.64 7.36
CA GLN A 159 -22.70 -0.68 7.14
C GLN A 159 -21.91 0.29 8.03
N CYS A 160 -22.62 1.12 8.82
CA CYS A 160 -22.03 2.09 9.73
C CYS A 160 -22.04 1.64 11.21
N GLU A 161 -22.59 0.45 11.50
CA GLU A 161 -22.71 -0.14 12.86
C GLU A 161 -21.56 -1.09 13.20
#